data_AF-A0A7C6J3Q2-F1
#
_entry.id   AF-A0A7C6J3Q2-F1
#
_cell.length_a   1.000
_cell.length_b   1.000
_cell.length_c   1.000
_cell.angle_alpha   90.00
_cell.angle_beta   90.00
_cell.angle_gamma   90.00
#
_symmetry.space_group_name_H-M   'P 1'
#
loop_
_entity.id
_entity.type
_entity.pdbx_description
1 polymer ?
#
loop_
_entity_poly.entity_id
_entity_poly.type
_entity_poly.pdbx_seq_one_letter_code
_entity_poly.pdbx_strand_id
1 'polypeptide(L)'
;MDEFINSLKYDGSGLIPAVVQDVNTKEVLMVAYMSPESLKTTITSGKATYFSRSRQKLWVKGETSGHFQHVRRILFDCDRDTLLLEVEQEGVACHKGYHSCFFRETRIGTDGRIEEVYCLEREDAQKPE
;
A
#
# COMPACT_ATOMS: atom_id res chain seq x y z
N MET A 1 19.37 -5.19 -9.43
CA MET A 1 18.48 -4.20 -8.76
C MET A 1 18.14 -3.07 -9.73
N ASP A 2 19.11 -2.26 -10.15
CA ASP A 2 18.84 -1.12 -11.02
C ASP A 2 18.21 -1.53 -12.36
N GLU A 3 18.61 -2.67 -12.94
CA GLU A 3 17.97 -3.24 -14.14
C GLU A 3 16.47 -3.49 -13.96
N PHE A 4 16.06 -4.10 -12.84
CA PHE A 4 14.65 -4.32 -12.52
C PHE A 4 13.90 -2.99 -12.39
N ILE A 5 14.44 -2.05 -11.60
CA ILE A 5 13.83 -0.73 -11.39
C ILE A 5 13.65 0.01 -12.72
N ASN A 6 14.67 0.01 -13.57
CA ASN A 6 14.63 0.66 -14.88
C ASN A 6 13.72 -0.05 -15.90
N SER A 7 13.34 -1.30 -15.64
CA SER A 7 12.43 -2.06 -16.51
C SER A 7 10.94 -1.77 -16.28
N LEU A 8 10.62 -1.00 -15.24
CA LEU A 8 9.26 -0.59 -14.87
C LEU A 8 8.85 0.68 -15.64
N LYS A 9 7.55 0.82 -15.87
CA LYS A 9 6.96 1.95 -16.59
C LYS A 9 6.38 2.95 -15.59
N TYR A 10 7.08 4.06 -15.44
CA TYR A 10 6.64 5.17 -14.59
C TYR A 10 5.72 6.12 -15.34
N ASP A 11 4.84 6.81 -14.60
CA ASP A 11 3.98 7.86 -15.13
C ASP A 11 4.77 9.12 -15.53
N GLY A 12 4.09 10.13 -16.08
CA GLY A 12 4.72 11.39 -16.49
C GLY A 12 5.37 12.20 -15.34
N SER A 13 5.14 11.81 -14.08
CA SER A 13 5.79 12.37 -12.90
C SER A 13 6.96 11.52 -12.38
N GLY A 14 7.30 10.43 -13.07
CA GLY A 14 8.34 9.49 -12.65
C GLY A 14 7.91 8.60 -11.48
N LEU A 15 6.60 8.36 -11.32
CA LEU A 15 6.03 7.56 -10.22
C LEU A 15 5.30 6.32 -10.75
N ILE A 16 5.26 5.28 -9.92
CA ILE A 16 4.50 4.05 -10.18
C ILE A 16 3.53 3.80 -9.02
N PRO A 17 2.24 3.48 -9.26
CA PRO A 17 1.32 3.05 -8.22
C PRO A 17 1.78 1.73 -7.60
N ALA A 18 1.62 1.63 -6.28
CA ALA A 18 1.90 0.43 -5.50
C ALA A 18 0.66 0.09 -4.66
N VAL A 19 0.03 -1.03 -4.98
CA VAL A 19 -0.97 -1.68 -4.14
C VAL A 19 -0.24 -2.46 -3.06
N VAL A 20 -0.68 -2.32 -1.81
CA VAL A 20 -0.06 -3.00 -0.67
C VAL A 20 -1.04 -4.01 -0.13
N GLN A 21 -0.60 -5.25 0.00
CA GLN A 21 -1.41 -6.37 0.47
C GLN A 21 -0.72 -7.09 1.62
N ASP A 22 -1.47 -7.47 2.63
CA ASP A 22 -0.94 -8.32 3.70
C ASP A 22 -0.66 -9.73 3.15
N VAL A 23 0.56 -10.23 3.38
CA VAL A 23 1.00 -11.52 2.83
C VAL A 23 0.23 -12.71 3.43
N ASN A 24 -0.27 -12.58 4.66
CA ASN A 24 -0.97 -13.62 5.40
C ASN A 24 -2.47 -13.61 5.11
N THR A 25 -3.12 -12.45 5.25
CA THR A 25 -4.59 -12.34 5.12
C THR A 25 -5.06 -12.10 3.69
N LYS A 26 -4.14 -11.69 2.80
CA LYS A 26 -4.45 -11.22 1.43
C LYS A 26 -5.33 -9.98 1.39
N GLU A 27 -5.52 -9.29 2.50
CA GLU A 27 -6.22 -8.02 2.54
C GLU A 27 -5.41 -6.93 1.85
N VAL A 28 -6.04 -6.14 0.98
CA VAL A 28 -5.45 -4.91 0.45
C VAL A 28 -5.44 -3.86 1.55
N LEU A 29 -4.26 -3.39 1.92
CA LEU A 29 -4.03 -2.47 3.04
C LEU A 29 -4.11 -1.01 2.62
N MET A 30 -3.44 -0.65 1.53
CA MET A 30 -3.39 0.73 1.06
C MET A 30 -2.87 0.80 -0.38
N VAL A 31 -2.97 1.99 -0.97
CA VAL A 31 -2.30 2.35 -2.22
C VAL A 31 -1.40 3.55 -1.96
N ALA A 32 -0.21 3.51 -2.52
CA ALA A 32 0.74 4.63 -2.52
C ALA A 32 1.44 4.72 -3.88
N TYR A 33 2.36 5.68 -3.99
CA TYR A 33 3.18 5.87 -5.18
C TYR A 33 4.64 5.70 -4.82
N MET A 34 5.42 5.13 -5.72
CA MET A 34 6.85 4.91 -5.56
C MET A 34 7.61 5.61 -6.70
N SER A 35 8.68 6.30 -6.36
CA SER A 35 9.73 6.69 -7.31
C SER A 35 10.80 5.59 -7.41
N PRO A 36 11.70 5.62 -8.43
CA PRO A 36 12.86 4.72 -8.49
C PRO A 36 13.68 4.70 -7.19
N GLU A 37 13.87 5.87 -6.57
CA GLU A 37 14.60 6.02 -5.31
C GLU A 37 13.86 5.35 -4.14
N SER A 38 12.54 5.55 -4.04
CA SER A 38 11.73 4.89 -3.00
C SER A 38 11.74 3.36 -3.14
N LEU A 39 11.76 2.84 -4.36
CA LEU A 39 11.81 1.41 -4.65
C LEU A 39 13.19 0.84 -4.31
N LYS A 40 14.26 1.55 -4.65
CA LYS A 40 15.63 1.20 -4.24
C LYS A 40 15.76 1.12 -2.73
N THR A 41 15.25 2.12 -2.01
CA THR A 41 15.26 2.15 -0.54
C THR A 41 14.41 1.01 0.04
N THR A 42 13.27 0.71 -0.57
CA THR A 42 12.42 -0.42 -0.16
C THR A 42 13.14 -1.76 -0.29
N ILE A 43 13.76 -2.03 -1.45
CA ILE A 43 14.50 -3.27 -1.71
C ILE A 43 15.71 -3.38 -0.76
N THR A 44 16.41 -2.27 -0.51
CA THR A 44 17.63 -2.27 0.31
C THR A 44 17.32 -2.45 1.79
N SER A 45 16.28 -1.79 2.30
CA SER A 45 15.93 -1.81 3.73
C SER A 45 14.99 -2.95 4.14
N GLY A 46 14.28 -3.55 3.17
CA GLY A 46 13.18 -4.47 3.42
C GLY A 46 11.91 -3.81 3.95
N LYS A 47 11.89 -2.47 4.10
CA LYS A 47 10.75 -1.71 4.62
C LYS A 47 10.11 -0.86 3.53
N ALA A 48 8.78 -0.88 3.45
CA ALA A 48 8.07 -0.14 2.42
C ALA A 48 8.32 1.37 2.54
N THR A 49 8.92 1.94 1.49
CA THR A 49 9.22 3.37 1.36
C THR A 49 8.48 3.93 0.16
N TYR A 50 7.78 5.02 0.35
CA TYR A 50 6.90 5.61 -0.66
C TYR A 50 7.29 7.05 -0.96
N PHE A 51 6.81 7.58 -2.09
CA PHE A 51 6.92 8.98 -2.45
C PHE A 51 5.60 9.71 -2.20
N SER A 52 5.64 10.76 -1.37
CA SER A 52 4.48 11.59 -1.07
C SER A 52 4.29 12.65 -2.13
N ARG A 53 3.34 12.47 -3.06
CA ARG A 53 3.05 13.45 -4.13
C ARG A 53 2.73 14.87 -3.63
N SER A 54 2.06 15.01 -2.49
CA SER A 54 1.76 16.32 -1.90
C SER A 54 2.96 16.98 -1.23
N ARG A 55 3.85 16.21 -0.61
CA ARG A 55 5.01 16.69 0.15
C ARG A 55 6.31 16.66 -0.65
N GLN A 56 6.27 16.12 -1.87
CA GLN A 56 7.39 15.93 -2.79
C GLN A 56 8.63 15.33 -2.09
N LYS A 57 8.41 14.30 -1.26
CA LYS A 57 9.47 13.65 -0.48
C LYS A 57 9.22 12.17 -0.23
N LEU A 58 10.30 11.44 0.00
CA LEU A 58 10.26 10.06 0.48
C LEU A 58 9.72 10.00 1.92
N TRP A 59 9.08 8.88 2.25
CA TRP A 59 8.75 8.53 3.63
C TRP A 59 8.73 7.01 3.80
N VAL A 60 9.25 6.54 4.93
CA VAL A 60 9.22 5.11 5.29
C VAL A 60 7.93 4.86 6.07
N LYS A 61 7.12 3.88 5.65
CA LYS A 61 5.88 3.55 6.35
C LYS A 61 6.20 3.03 7.75
N GLY A 62 5.62 3.67 8.76
CA GLY A 62 5.84 3.34 10.16
C GLY A 62 6.95 4.14 10.83
N GLU A 63 7.71 4.99 10.13
CA GLU A 63 8.81 5.76 10.72
C GLU A 63 8.39 6.63 11.92
N THR A 64 7.17 7.20 11.87
CA THR A 64 6.62 8.00 12.97
C THR A 64 5.76 7.18 13.94
N SER A 65 5.03 6.17 13.45
CA SER A 65 4.03 5.45 14.25
C SER A 65 4.50 4.09 14.80
N GLY A 66 5.64 3.59 14.35
CA GLY A 66 6.09 2.21 14.59
C GLY A 66 5.37 1.14 13.76
N HIS A 67 4.38 1.50 12.94
CA HIS A 67 3.57 0.53 12.18
C HIS A 67 4.22 0.25 10.81
N PHE A 68 5.32 -0.49 10.84
CA PHE A 68 6.11 -0.80 9.66
C PHE A 68 5.42 -1.79 8.71
N GLN A 69 5.89 -1.81 7.47
CA GLN A 69 5.51 -2.78 6.44
C GLN A 69 6.79 -3.47 5.96
N HIS A 70 6.96 -4.74 6.32
CA HIS A 70 8.11 -5.53 5.90
C HIS A 70 7.80 -6.20 4.56
N VAL A 71 8.48 -5.77 3.51
CA VAL A 71 8.23 -6.25 2.15
C VAL A 71 8.78 -7.65 1.98
N ARG A 72 7.91 -8.60 1.62
CA ARG A 72 8.26 -10.00 1.36
C ARG A 72 8.36 -10.30 -0.12
N ARG A 73 7.47 -9.72 -0.93
CA ARG A 73 7.47 -9.87 -2.39
C ARG A 73 7.03 -8.58 -3.06
N ILE A 74 7.56 -8.35 -4.26
CA ILE A 74 7.16 -7.28 -5.17
C ILE A 74 6.70 -7.96 -6.46
N LEU A 75 5.41 -7.88 -6.74
CA LEU A 75 4.84 -8.28 -8.02
C LEU A 75 4.65 -7.01 -8.87
N PHE A 76 4.60 -7.20 -10.18
CA PHE A 76 4.33 -6.17 -11.17
C PHE A 76 3.36 -6.73 -12.21
N ASP A 77 2.52 -5.90 -12.77
CA ASP A 77 1.54 -6.30 -13.78
C ASP A 77 2.16 -6.53 -15.17
N CYS A 78 1.32 -6.89 -16.15
CA CYS A 78 1.78 -7.37 -17.45
C CYS A 78 2.47 -6.29 -18.30
N ASP A 79 2.09 -5.01 -18.14
CA ASP A 79 2.67 -3.85 -18.79
C ASP A 79 3.58 -3.01 -17.88
N ARG A 80 3.79 -3.49 -16.64
CA ARG A 80 4.80 -3.04 -15.67
C ARG A 80 4.59 -1.61 -15.19
N ASP A 81 3.36 -1.13 -15.17
CA ASP A 81 3.01 0.19 -14.67
C ASP A 81 2.25 0.18 -13.33
N THR A 82 2.05 -0.99 -12.73
CA THR A 82 1.58 -1.11 -11.35
C THR A 82 2.36 -2.17 -10.57
N LEU A 83 2.68 -1.86 -9.31
CA LEU A 83 3.27 -2.80 -8.36
C LEU A 83 2.23 -3.34 -7.37
N LEU A 84 2.42 -4.59 -6.95
CA LEU A 84 1.80 -5.17 -5.77
C LEU A 84 2.89 -5.54 -4.77
N LEU A 85 2.92 -4.85 -3.63
CA LEU A 85 3.78 -5.16 -2.50
C LEU A 85 3.03 -6.10 -1.57
N GLU A 86 3.53 -7.33 -1.42
CA GLU A 86 3.08 -8.20 -0.33
C GLU A 86 3.96 -7.98 0.89
N VAL A 87 3.33 -7.59 1.98
CA VAL A 87 4.01 -7.13 3.20
C VAL A 87 3.52 -7.90 4.42
N GLU A 88 4.37 -8.02 5.43
CA GLU A 88 3.93 -8.26 6.81
C GLU A 88 3.69 -6.90 7.47
N GLN A 89 2.44 -6.62 7.86
CA GLN A 89 2.05 -5.38 8.51
C GLN A 89 2.27 -5.46 10.02
N GLU A 90 3.04 -4.53 10.59
CA GLU A 90 3.09 -4.32 12.03
C GLU A 90 2.02 -3.29 12.44
N GLY A 91 1.20 -3.60 13.44
CA GLY A 91 0.12 -2.71 13.88
C GLY A 91 -0.88 -2.45 12.75
N VAL A 92 -1.25 -1.18 12.54
CA VAL A 92 -2.26 -0.80 11.53
C VAL A 92 -1.68 -0.01 10.36
N ALA A 93 -2.17 -0.26 9.14
CA ALA A 93 -1.74 0.51 7.96
C ALA A 93 -2.36 1.90 7.93
N CYS A 94 -3.60 2.05 8.39
CA CYS A 94 -4.35 3.30 8.30
C CYS A 94 -4.09 4.23 9.49
N HIS A 95 -3.96 5.53 9.23
CA HIS A 95 -3.83 6.57 10.27
C HIS A 95 -5.08 6.75 11.14
N LYS A 96 -6.20 6.11 10.78
CA LYS A 96 -7.45 6.11 11.55
C LYS A 96 -7.58 4.93 12.53
N GLY A 97 -6.54 4.09 12.65
CA GLY A 97 -6.58 2.93 13.56
C GLY A 97 -7.06 1.63 12.93
N TYR A 98 -7.30 1.61 11.61
CA TYR A 98 -7.77 0.42 10.91
C TYR A 98 -6.61 -0.32 10.24
N HIS A 99 -6.66 -1.66 10.28
CA HIS A 99 -5.67 -2.51 9.63
C HIS A 99 -5.47 -2.13 8.15
N SER A 100 -6.57 -1.88 7.42
CA SER A 100 -6.58 -1.39 6.05
C SER A 100 -7.18 0.02 5.94
N CYS A 101 -6.70 0.81 4.97
CA CYS A 101 -7.34 2.05 4.51
C CYS A 101 -8.70 1.79 3.84
N PHE A 102 -8.94 0.58 3.35
CA PHE A 102 -10.19 0.13 2.71
C PHE A 102 -11.17 -0.43 3.75
N PHE A 103 -11.31 0.25 4.89
CA PHE A 103 -12.21 -0.15 5.99
C PHE A 103 -13.68 0.20 5.75
N ARG A 104 -14.02 0.79 4.60
CA ARG A 104 -15.39 1.09 4.16
C ARG A 104 -15.63 0.41 2.83
N GLU A 105 -16.80 -0.19 2.66
CA GLU A 105 -17.20 -0.86 1.43
C GLU A 105 -18.57 -0.37 0.98
N THR A 106 -18.96 -0.62 -0.25
CA THR A 106 -20.35 -0.60 -0.68
C THR A 106 -20.59 -1.86 -1.46
N ARG A 107 -21.78 -2.46 -1.37
CA ARG A 107 -22.06 -3.72 -2.05
C ARG A 107 -22.90 -3.45 -3.29
N ILE A 108 -22.67 -4.25 -4.31
CA ILE A 108 -23.48 -4.23 -5.54
C ILE A 108 -24.35 -5.47 -5.50
N GLY A 109 -25.66 -5.26 -5.38
CA GLY A 109 -26.66 -6.32 -5.46
C GLY A 109 -26.63 -6.98 -6.84
N THR A 110 -27.14 -8.21 -6.94
CA THR A 110 -27.23 -8.93 -8.23
C THR A 110 -28.16 -8.25 -9.24
N ASP A 111 -29.03 -7.35 -8.78
CA ASP A 111 -29.89 -6.48 -9.57
C ASP A 111 -29.20 -5.16 -9.99
N GLY A 112 -27.93 -4.99 -9.66
CA GLY A 112 -27.13 -3.80 -9.97
C GLY A 112 -27.39 -2.61 -9.04
N ARG A 113 -28.18 -2.77 -7.97
CA ARG A 113 -28.38 -1.71 -6.98
C ARG A 113 -27.20 -1.61 -6.03
N ILE A 114 -26.90 -0.37 -5.61
CA ILE A 114 -25.89 -0.08 -4.60
C ILE A 114 -26.54 -0.26 -3.22
N GLU A 115 -25.93 -1.09 -2.38
CA GLU A 115 -26.24 -1.22 -0.98
C GLU A 115 -25.24 -0.39 -0.16
N GLU A 116 -25.77 0.49 0.67
CA GLU A 116 -24.97 1.31 1.57
C GLU A 116 -24.37 0.45 2.68
N VAL A 117 -23.03 0.48 2.77
CA VAL A 117 -22.27 -0.11 3.88
C VAL A 117 -21.27 0.95 4.31
N TYR A 118 -21.10 1.19 5.60
CA TYR A 118 -20.23 2.26 6.07
C TYR A 118 -19.53 1.80 7.35
N CYS A 119 -18.27 1.40 7.17
CA CYS A 119 -17.36 0.80 8.14
C CYS A 119 -17.56 -0.71 8.37
N LEU A 120 -16.53 -1.47 8.02
CA LEU A 120 -16.32 -2.83 8.48
C LEU A 120 -15.95 -2.73 9.96
N GLU A 121 -16.88 -2.99 10.86
CA GLU A 121 -16.51 -3.26 12.25
C GLU A 121 -15.64 -4.51 12.24
N ARG A 122 -14.34 -4.33 12.46
CA ARG A 122 -13.38 -5.42 12.62
C ARG A 122 -12.88 -5.36 14.05
N GLU A 123 -12.94 -6.50 14.73
CA GLU A 123 -12.52 -6.65 16.14
C GLU A 123 -11.07 -6.18 16.37
N ASP A 124 -10.28 -6.11 15.31
CA ASP A 124 -8.84 -5.80 15.28
C ASP A 124 -8.52 -4.29 15.12
N ALA A 125 -9.53 -3.41 15.09
CA ALA A 125 -9.29 -1.97 14.99
C ALA A 125 -8.62 -1.43 16.26
N GLN A 126 -7.29 -1.27 16.22
CA GLN A 126 -6.55 -0.46 17.20
C GLN A 126 -6.84 1.02 16.92
N LYS A 127 -8.02 1.48 17.34
CA LYS A 127 -8.39 2.89 17.31
C LYS A 127 -7.33 3.67 18.11
N PRO A 128 -6.70 4.72 17.55
CA PRO A 128 -5.87 5.60 18.35
C PRO A 128 -6.75 6.23 19.45
N GLU A 129 -6.20 6.31 20.67
CA GLU A 129 -6.81 7.03 21.80
C GLU A 129 -7.14 8.49 21.44
#